data_AF-A0A2M8T896-F1
#
_entry.id   AF-A0A2M8T896-F1
#
_cell.length_a   1.000
_cell.length_b   1.000
_cell.length_c   1.000
_cell.angle_alpha   90.00
_cell.angle_beta   90.00
_cell.angle_gamma   90.00
#
_symmetry.space_group_name_H-M   'P 1'
#
loop_
_entity.id
_entity.type
_entity.pdbx_description
1 polymer ?
#
loop_
_entity_poly.entity_id
_entity_poly.type
_entity_poly.pdbx_seq_one_letter_code
_entity_poly.pdbx_strand_id
1 'polypeptide(L)'
;MSIKREIIKVYNMTCTSCENRVEKALKKVDGVVNVMASYSAQQVTVEYDSKICTSEQLKKAINKAGYSTKDSNGIKLAGFLVIAAAVLILGNSTSGFDMSSKLNNASYVVLFVVGMLTSIHCVGMCGGIMLTQSLSKNSIANEKQSRLKALVPAILYNAGRVTSYTIIGGIVGALGSVLSLSLNVKAGLQIFAGIFMVIMGLNIAGFSLFRRLNIKLPWSACKIKSKPKAPFLVGMLNGLMPCGPLQTMQLYALGTGSAAAGAISMFLFSLGTVPLMLVFGTISSLLSKGYTKQLLKFSGILVVILGLIMGNRGLALAGVGVPNARILAQSISGSKANASQANIGKATIENGVQVIKMTADNNGYTPNAFYVQKGIPVKWIITGSQINSCNNAVVVPSLNIQKTLKSGENTIEFTPKDGDINFSCWMGMIRGVIKVTDNLDSVDTSKSDSSIPAPSSGMSCCTGGAGASSTAPQATSIYGNDLSKVPTDRLIQKANISGSTQTLNIKGTGYEFEPLVVVIEKGIETNLVIDLNNFDNPNSEFIIVNSNSREKVSSFTGEKGIVNVQFKIDKAGTYLIVKDNVTVAGLEVTDSLKTTNLEDVRKKLIDG
;
A
#
# COMPACT_ATOMS: atom_id res chain seq x y z
N MET A 1 18.07 37.89 -49.53
CA MET A 1 17.37 36.90 -48.70
C MET A 1 15.97 37.44 -48.40
N SER A 2 14.92 36.65 -48.61
CA SER A 2 13.55 37.02 -48.24
C SER A 2 13.22 36.39 -46.89
N ILE A 3 13.77 36.97 -45.82
CA ILE A 3 13.61 36.43 -44.47
C ILE A 3 12.18 36.71 -43.99
N LYS A 4 11.44 35.65 -43.69
CA LYS A 4 10.08 35.70 -43.15
C LYS A 4 10.08 35.18 -41.72
N ARG A 5 9.36 35.88 -40.83
CA ARG A 5 9.05 35.41 -39.46
C ARG A 5 7.67 34.76 -39.44
N GLU A 6 7.59 33.54 -38.94
CA GLU A 6 6.32 32.79 -38.82
C GLU A 6 6.18 32.20 -37.41
N ILE A 7 4.96 32.25 -36.87
CA ILE A 7 4.61 31.58 -35.62
C ILE A 7 3.81 30.32 -35.97
N ILE A 8 4.36 29.15 -35.65
CA ILE A 8 3.73 27.86 -35.91
C ILE A 8 3.26 27.28 -34.58
N LYS A 9 1.98 26.88 -34.48
CA LYS A 9 1.47 26.14 -33.33
C LYS A 9 2.08 24.74 -33.29
N VAL A 10 2.60 24.37 -32.13
CA VAL A 10 3.24 23.07 -31.89
C VAL A 10 2.66 22.47 -30.63
N TYR A 11 1.82 21.46 -30.82
CA TYR A 11 1.11 20.74 -29.78
C TYR A 11 1.94 19.56 -29.26
N ASN A 12 1.68 19.19 -27.99
CA ASN A 12 2.36 18.12 -27.25
C ASN A 12 3.81 18.39 -26.85
N MET A 13 4.24 19.66 -26.83
CA MET A 13 5.42 20.05 -26.05
C MET A 13 5.03 20.12 -24.57
N THR A 14 5.80 19.46 -23.70
CA THR A 14 5.50 19.35 -22.26
C THR A 14 6.63 19.86 -21.35
N CYS A 15 7.82 20.15 -21.89
CA CYS A 15 8.96 20.63 -21.10
C CYS A 15 9.97 21.41 -21.94
N THR A 16 10.94 22.06 -21.28
CA THR A 16 12.04 22.79 -21.93
C THR A 16 12.91 21.91 -22.84
N SER A 17 12.97 20.61 -22.59
CA SER A 17 13.68 19.68 -23.47
C SER A 17 12.91 19.38 -24.76
N CYS A 18 11.57 19.50 -24.72
CA CYS A 18 10.77 19.49 -25.93
C CYS A 18 11.03 20.73 -26.79
N GLU A 19 11.17 21.91 -26.17
CA GLU A 19 11.56 23.15 -26.87
C GLU A 19 12.90 22.93 -27.59
N ASN A 20 13.92 22.49 -26.86
CA ASN A 20 15.25 22.23 -27.41
C ASN A 20 15.24 21.21 -28.56
N ARG A 21 14.37 20.18 -28.50
CA ARG A 21 14.26 19.18 -29.55
C ARG A 21 13.63 19.76 -30.81
N VAL A 22 12.57 20.56 -30.68
CA VAL A 22 11.91 21.25 -31.79
C VAL A 22 12.87 22.26 -32.43
N GLU A 23 13.56 23.06 -31.63
CA GLU A 23 14.56 24.03 -32.11
C GLU A 23 15.68 23.36 -32.89
N LYS A 24 16.24 22.27 -32.37
CA LYS A 24 17.29 21.50 -33.07
C LYS A 24 16.79 20.89 -34.37
N ALA A 25 15.53 20.44 -34.43
CA ALA A 25 14.98 19.84 -35.64
C ALA A 25 14.83 20.90 -36.73
N LEU A 26 14.37 22.09 -36.36
CA LEU A 26 14.17 23.22 -37.29
C LEU A 26 15.49 23.86 -37.72
N LYS A 27 16.49 23.95 -36.83
CA LYS A 27 17.85 24.44 -37.19
C LYS A 27 18.59 23.55 -38.20
N LYS A 28 18.12 22.32 -38.43
CA LYS A 28 18.66 21.39 -39.45
C LYS A 28 17.97 21.54 -40.81
N VAL A 29 16.96 22.40 -40.92
CA VAL A 29 16.28 22.66 -42.19
C VAL A 29 17.01 23.81 -42.87
N ASP A 30 17.44 23.58 -44.12
CA ASP A 30 18.14 24.58 -44.90
C ASP A 30 17.29 25.84 -45.08
N GLY A 31 17.89 27.02 -44.94
CA GLY A 31 17.19 28.29 -45.02
C GLY A 31 16.59 28.80 -43.70
N VAL A 32 16.67 28.04 -42.59
CA VAL A 32 16.27 28.53 -41.26
C VAL A 32 17.39 29.37 -40.64
N VAL A 33 17.07 30.60 -40.26
CA VAL A 33 18.00 31.60 -39.68
C VAL A 33 17.92 31.60 -38.15
N ASN A 34 16.71 31.61 -37.60
CA ASN A 34 16.51 31.65 -36.15
C ASN A 34 15.26 30.84 -35.73
N VAL A 35 15.31 30.26 -34.53
CA VAL A 35 14.22 29.45 -33.97
C VAL A 35 14.13 29.65 -32.47
N MET A 36 12.92 29.94 -31.99
CA MET A 36 12.59 30.02 -30.57
C MET A 36 11.31 29.24 -30.30
N ALA A 37 11.40 28.14 -29.56
CA ALA A 37 10.25 27.33 -29.18
C ALA A 37 9.77 27.67 -27.76
N SER A 38 8.46 27.60 -27.53
CA SER A 38 7.84 27.78 -26.23
C SER A 38 6.82 26.67 -25.96
N TYR A 39 7.11 25.79 -25.00
CA TYR A 39 6.17 24.74 -24.56
C TYR A 39 4.99 25.33 -23.82
N SER A 40 5.21 26.41 -23.05
CA SER A 40 4.14 27.09 -22.32
C SER A 40 3.12 27.69 -23.28
N ALA A 41 3.58 28.35 -24.36
CA ALA A 41 2.73 28.95 -25.39
C ALA A 41 2.30 27.98 -26.52
N GLN A 42 2.81 26.74 -26.52
CA GLN A 42 2.59 25.73 -27.56
C GLN A 42 2.83 26.26 -28.98
N GLN A 43 3.94 26.98 -29.16
CA GLN A 43 4.29 27.55 -30.45
C GLN A 43 5.79 27.65 -30.62
N VAL A 44 6.22 27.72 -31.87
CA VAL A 44 7.59 28.04 -32.26
C VAL A 44 7.58 29.25 -33.17
N THR A 45 8.46 30.21 -32.89
CA THR A 45 8.73 31.34 -33.77
C THR A 45 9.95 31.00 -34.59
N VAL A 46 9.81 31.02 -35.92
CA VAL A 46 10.86 30.66 -36.87
C VAL A 46 11.10 31.83 -37.82
N GLU A 47 12.36 32.18 -38.01
CA GLU A 47 12.81 33.10 -39.06
C GLU A 47 13.53 32.28 -40.12
N TYR A 48 13.04 32.32 -41.36
CA TYR A 48 13.55 31.49 -42.46
C TYR A 48 13.52 32.24 -43.80
N ASP A 49 14.40 31.88 -44.73
CA ASP A 49 14.38 32.40 -46.10
C ASP A 49 13.29 31.67 -46.90
N SER A 50 12.25 32.41 -47.30
CA SER A 50 11.09 31.86 -48.01
C SER A 50 11.40 31.37 -49.43
N LYS A 51 12.58 31.68 -49.97
CA LYS A 51 13.05 31.15 -51.26
C LYS A 51 13.69 29.77 -51.12
N ILE A 52 14.17 29.42 -49.94
CA ILE A 52 14.93 28.18 -49.67
C ILE A 52 14.06 27.15 -48.92
N CYS A 53 13.21 27.62 -48.00
CA CYS A 53 12.36 26.77 -47.18
C CYS A 53 10.90 27.22 -47.19
N THR A 54 9.96 26.28 -47.06
CA THR A 54 8.52 26.56 -46.96
C THR A 54 7.95 26.21 -45.58
N SER A 55 6.84 26.86 -45.20
CA SER A 55 6.10 26.56 -43.95
C SER A 55 5.74 25.07 -43.82
N GLU A 56 5.44 24.40 -44.93
CA GLU A 56 5.16 22.96 -44.92
C GLU A 56 6.37 22.11 -44.56
N GLN A 57 7.58 22.47 -45.05
CA GLN A 57 8.81 21.77 -44.70
C GLN A 57 9.13 21.95 -43.21
N LEU A 58 8.89 23.15 -42.65
CA LEU A 58 9.02 23.39 -41.21
C LEU A 58 8.03 22.53 -40.41
N LYS A 59 6.75 22.47 -40.81
CA LYS A 59 5.74 21.61 -40.19
C LYS A 59 6.11 20.13 -40.29
N LYS A 60 6.64 19.68 -41.43
CA LYS A 60 7.12 18.30 -41.65
C LYS A 60 8.32 17.98 -40.76
N ALA A 61 9.25 18.91 -40.56
CA ALA A 61 10.37 18.76 -39.63
C ALA A 61 9.89 18.64 -38.17
N ILE A 62 8.91 19.46 -37.76
CA ILE A 62 8.27 19.40 -36.44
C ILE A 62 7.57 18.05 -36.23
N ASN A 63 6.82 17.58 -37.24
CA ASN A 63 6.15 16.27 -37.21
C ASN A 63 7.16 15.12 -37.15
N LYS A 64 8.26 15.17 -37.93
CA LYS A 64 9.37 14.20 -37.88
C LYS A 64 10.11 14.22 -36.54
N ALA A 65 10.08 15.34 -35.82
CA ALA A 65 10.62 15.46 -34.46
C ALA A 65 9.69 14.86 -33.38
N GLY A 66 8.46 14.46 -33.72
CA GLY A 66 7.50 13.80 -32.83
C GLY A 66 6.42 14.72 -32.24
N TYR A 67 6.30 15.95 -32.74
CA TYR A 67 5.31 16.94 -32.27
C TYR A 67 4.20 17.13 -33.31
N SER A 68 3.05 17.69 -32.92
CA SER A 68 1.94 17.90 -33.86
C SER A 68 1.78 19.38 -34.17
N THR A 69 1.57 19.74 -35.42
CA THR A 69 1.18 21.11 -35.82
C THR A 69 -0.33 21.26 -36.05
N LYS A 70 -1.09 20.17 -35.86
CA LYS A 70 -2.55 20.15 -35.92
C LYS A 70 -3.13 20.02 -34.52
N ASP A 71 -4.21 20.76 -34.28
CA ASP A 71 -4.96 20.65 -33.04
C ASP A 71 -5.64 19.28 -32.98
N SER A 72 -5.42 18.56 -31.89
CA SER A 72 -6.05 17.26 -31.63
C SER A 72 -6.73 17.35 -30.27
N ASN A 73 -7.74 18.21 -30.16
CA ASN A 73 -8.51 18.43 -28.95
C ASN A 73 -9.68 17.45 -28.78
N GLY A 74 -9.91 16.53 -29.72
CA GLY A 74 -11.18 15.78 -29.78
C GLY A 74 -11.41 14.63 -28.81
N ILE A 75 -10.40 13.99 -28.23
CA ILE A 75 -10.64 12.73 -27.47
C ILE A 75 -9.66 12.57 -26.32
N LYS A 76 -9.90 13.17 -25.14
CA LYS A 76 -8.98 12.97 -23.98
C LYS A 76 -9.62 12.91 -22.59
N LEU A 77 -10.79 13.52 -22.34
CA LEU A 77 -11.36 13.56 -20.99
C LEU A 77 -12.12 12.26 -20.63
N ALA A 78 -12.93 11.72 -21.54
CA ALA A 78 -13.68 10.49 -21.30
C ALA A 78 -12.76 9.27 -21.13
N GLY A 79 -11.78 9.08 -22.01
CA GLY A 79 -10.77 8.03 -21.86
C GLY A 79 -9.90 8.20 -20.60
N PHE A 80 -9.63 9.45 -20.19
CA PHE A 80 -8.98 9.75 -18.92
C PHE A 80 -9.83 9.34 -17.72
N LEU A 81 -11.13 9.66 -17.72
CA LEU A 81 -12.06 9.26 -16.66
C LEU A 81 -12.23 7.75 -16.61
N VAL A 82 -12.25 7.06 -17.75
CA VAL A 82 -12.33 5.59 -17.81
C VAL A 82 -11.06 4.94 -17.29
N ILE A 83 -9.86 5.43 -17.64
CA ILE A 83 -8.60 4.89 -17.13
C ILE A 83 -8.43 5.21 -15.64
N ALA A 84 -8.78 6.44 -15.22
CA ALA A 84 -8.76 6.83 -13.81
C ALA A 84 -9.75 6.00 -12.99
N ALA A 85 -10.99 5.81 -13.49
CA ALA A 85 -11.97 4.92 -12.87
C ALA A 85 -11.48 3.48 -12.84
N ALA A 86 -10.92 2.95 -13.93
CA ALA A 86 -10.38 1.60 -13.97
C ALA A 86 -9.24 1.40 -12.97
N VAL A 87 -8.31 2.35 -12.85
CA VAL A 87 -7.20 2.27 -11.87
C VAL A 87 -7.71 2.49 -10.44
N LEU A 88 -8.73 3.31 -10.22
CA LEU A 88 -9.37 3.48 -8.90
C LEU A 88 -10.20 2.25 -8.49
N ILE A 89 -10.86 1.60 -9.45
CA ILE A 89 -11.60 0.35 -9.25
C ILE A 89 -10.63 -0.81 -9.00
N LEU A 90 -9.58 -0.95 -9.83
CA LEU A 90 -8.51 -1.93 -9.64
C LEU A 90 -7.77 -1.70 -8.33
N GLY A 91 -7.46 -0.44 -8.02
CA GLY A 91 -6.87 0.02 -6.76
C GLY A 91 -7.77 -0.18 -5.53
N ASN A 92 -8.88 -0.88 -5.66
CA ASN A 92 -9.86 -1.14 -4.62
C ASN A 92 -10.39 -2.59 -4.70
N SER A 93 -10.00 -3.33 -5.73
CA SER A 93 -10.17 -4.79 -5.86
C SER A 93 -8.92 -5.58 -5.47
N THR A 94 -7.75 -4.93 -5.29
CA THR A 94 -6.47 -5.59 -4.95
C THR A 94 -6.00 -5.35 -3.49
N SER A 95 -6.95 -5.08 -2.60
CA SER A 95 -6.81 -4.62 -1.20
C SER A 95 -6.23 -5.67 -0.22
N GLY A 96 -5.28 -6.52 -0.64
CA GLY A 96 -4.84 -7.68 0.15
C GLY A 96 -3.33 -7.88 0.34
N PHE A 97 -2.48 -6.85 0.22
CA PHE A 97 -1.04 -7.00 0.48
C PHE A 97 -0.47 -5.78 1.21
N ASP A 98 -0.22 -5.92 2.50
CA ASP A 98 0.42 -4.87 3.28
C ASP A 98 1.95 -4.94 3.14
N MET A 99 2.51 -4.04 2.33
CA MET A 99 3.96 -3.89 2.18
C MET A 99 4.63 -3.48 3.49
N SER A 100 3.90 -2.85 4.40
CA SER A 100 4.43 -2.36 5.68
C SER A 100 4.45 -3.44 6.74
N SER A 101 3.53 -4.42 6.71
CA SER A 101 3.60 -5.61 7.57
C SER A 101 4.82 -6.46 7.26
N LYS A 102 5.21 -6.56 5.97
CA LYS A 102 6.46 -7.15 5.49
C LYS A 102 7.72 -6.33 5.82
N LEU A 103 7.57 -5.07 6.22
CA LEU A 103 8.67 -4.17 6.59
C LEU A 103 8.99 -4.17 8.10
N ASN A 104 8.16 -4.80 8.94
CA ASN A 104 8.49 -4.98 10.36
C ASN A 104 9.61 -6.01 10.51
N ASN A 105 10.73 -5.58 11.09
CA ASN A 105 11.99 -6.32 11.05
C ASN A 105 12.40 -6.71 9.63
N ALA A 106 12.03 -5.93 8.60
CA ALA A 106 12.49 -6.19 7.25
C ALA A 106 14.01 -6.21 7.25
N SER A 107 14.56 -7.32 6.75
CA SER A 107 15.97 -7.35 6.44
C SER A 107 16.27 -6.26 5.41
N TYR A 108 17.50 -5.78 5.44
CA TYR A 108 18.03 -4.86 4.44
C TYR A 108 17.83 -5.35 2.99
N VAL A 109 17.72 -6.67 2.79
CA VAL A 109 17.39 -7.30 1.50
C VAL A 109 15.95 -7.01 1.08
N VAL A 110 14.98 -7.04 2.01
CA VAL A 110 13.58 -6.70 1.71
C VAL A 110 13.48 -5.26 1.22
N LEU A 111 14.21 -4.32 1.83
CA LEU A 111 14.24 -2.91 1.39
C LEU A 111 14.74 -2.75 -0.04
N PHE A 112 15.75 -3.54 -0.42
CA PHE A 112 16.26 -3.58 -1.79
C PHE A 112 15.22 -4.11 -2.78
N VAL A 113 14.53 -5.22 -2.44
CA VAL A 113 13.46 -5.80 -3.27
C VAL A 113 12.29 -4.84 -3.42
N VAL A 114 11.89 -4.19 -2.32
CA VAL A 114 10.92 -3.10 -2.29
C VAL A 114 11.34 -1.97 -3.25
N GLY A 115 12.61 -1.57 -3.24
CA GLY A 115 13.17 -0.62 -4.22
C GLY A 115 13.01 -1.10 -5.67
N MET A 116 13.29 -2.38 -5.94
CA MET A 116 13.16 -2.95 -7.27
C MET A 116 11.72 -2.94 -7.78
N LEU A 117 10.76 -3.36 -6.95
CA LEU A 117 9.34 -3.40 -7.29
C LEU A 117 8.75 -1.99 -7.48
N THR A 118 9.09 -1.06 -6.58
CA THR A 118 8.62 0.35 -6.65
C THR A 118 9.19 1.11 -7.85
N SER A 119 10.21 0.57 -8.52
CA SER A 119 10.82 1.21 -9.68
C SER A 119 9.92 1.28 -10.89
N ILE A 120 8.91 0.42 -11.00
CA ILE A 120 7.91 0.49 -12.07
C ILE A 120 7.23 1.86 -12.05
N HIS A 121 6.93 2.39 -10.86
CA HIS A 121 6.41 3.75 -10.70
C HIS A 121 7.46 4.82 -11.02
N CYS A 122 8.73 4.59 -10.64
CA CYS A 122 9.83 5.49 -10.94
C CYS A 122 10.08 5.62 -12.46
N VAL A 123 9.85 4.55 -13.23
CA VAL A 123 9.91 4.56 -14.70
C VAL A 123 8.88 5.51 -15.28
N GLY A 124 7.68 5.53 -14.71
CA GLY A 124 6.68 6.53 -15.05
C GLY A 124 7.18 7.94 -14.74
N MET A 125 7.34 8.27 -13.46
CA MET A 125 7.52 9.66 -13.01
C MET A 125 8.93 10.20 -13.29
N CYS A 126 9.95 9.48 -12.86
CA CYS A 126 11.36 9.89 -12.97
C CYS A 126 11.97 9.52 -14.34
N GLY A 127 11.38 8.55 -15.05
CA GLY A 127 11.90 8.06 -16.33
C GLY A 127 11.92 9.14 -17.42
N GLY A 128 10.96 10.08 -17.44
CA GLY A 128 10.99 11.22 -18.37
C GLY A 128 12.14 12.21 -18.11
N ILE A 129 12.49 12.41 -16.85
CA ILE A 129 13.62 13.26 -16.42
C ILE A 129 14.94 12.56 -16.78
N MET A 130 15.07 11.28 -16.44
CA MET A 130 16.21 10.44 -16.82
C MET A 130 16.44 10.45 -18.34
N LEU A 131 15.39 10.22 -19.12
CA LEU A 131 15.46 10.23 -20.59
C LEU A 131 15.93 11.59 -21.12
N THR A 132 15.42 12.67 -20.55
CA THR A 132 15.83 14.03 -20.90
C THR A 132 17.31 14.27 -20.66
N GLN A 133 17.84 13.78 -19.54
CA GLN A 133 19.26 13.92 -19.18
C GLN A 133 20.17 13.04 -20.04
N SER A 134 19.71 11.85 -20.41
CA SER A 134 20.41 10.91 -21.30
C SER A 134 20.43 11.34 -22.76
N LEU A 135 19.47 12.17 -23.17
CA LEU A 135 19.38 12.75 -24.52
C LEU A 135 20.07 14.13 -24.63
N SER A 136 20.79 14.57 -23.59
CA SER A 136 21.45 15.87 -23.55
C SER A 136 22.67 15.98 -24.49
N LYS A 137 23.03 17.22 -24.79
CA LYS A 137 23.69 17.81 -25.98
C LYS A 137 24.98 17.16 -26.52
N ASN A 138 25.63 16.22 -25.82
CA ASN A 138 26.94 15.67 -26.20
C ASN A 138 26.92 14.26 -26.85
N SER A 139 25.82 13.50 -26.75
CA SER A 139 25.78 12.14 -27.33
C SER A 139 25.49 12.09 -28.84
N ILE A 140 25.27 13.23 -29.50
CA ILE A 140 24.95 13.30 -30.94
C ILE A 140 26.17 13.77 -31.76
N ALA A 141 27.26 14.20 -31.12
CA ALA A 141 28.44 14.73 -31.81
C ALA A 141 29.50 13.67 -32.18
N ASN A 142 29.29 12.39 -31.82
CA ASN A 142 30.19 11.31 -32.22
C ASN A 142 29.38 10.05 -32.54
N GLU A 143 29.13 9.84 -33.83
CA GLU A 143 28.53 8.62 -34.42
C GLU A 143 29.31 7.32 -34.10
N LYS A 144 30.47 7.43 -33.45
CA LYS A 144 31.39 6.33 -33.10
C LYS A 144 31.62 6.15 -31.58
N GLN A 145 30.73 6.64 -30.72
CA GLN A 145 30.92 6.54 -29.27
C GLN A 145 30.39 5.21 -28.71
N SER A 146 31.23 4.47 -27.97
CA SER A 146 30.90 3.12 -27.46
C SER A 146 29.59 3.10 -26.66
N ARG A 147 28.84 1.99 -26.75
CA ARG A 147 27.56 1.81 -26.04
C ARG A 147 27.66 2.10 -24.53
N LEU A 148 28.84 1.97 -23.94
CA LEU A 148 29.10 2.28 -22.53
C LEU A 148 29.09 3.78 -22.22
N LYS A 149 29.60 4.63 -23.12
CA LYS A 149 29.58 6.09 -22.92
C LYS A 149 28.17 6.69 -23.03
N ALA A 150 27.22 5.97 -23.65
CA ALA A 150 25.80 6.34 -23.67
C ALA A 150 25.10 6.10 -22.32
N LEU A 151 25.64 5.23 -21.45
CA LEU A 151 25.08 4.94 -20.12
C LEU A 151 25.50 5.94 -19.04
N VAL A 152 26.59 6.69 -19.28
CA VAL A 152 27.19 7.60 -18.30
C VAL A 152 26.19 8.61 -17.73
N PRO A 153 25.32 9.28 -18.52
CA PRO A 153 24.32 10.18 -17.96
C PRO A 153 23.30 9.49 -17.04
N ALA A 154 22.91 8.25 -17.38
CA ALA A 154 21.96 7.48 -16.61
C ALA A 154 22.57 6.98 -15.28
N ILE A 155 23.83 6.56 -15.32
CA ILE A 155 24.59 6.18 -14.12
C ILE A 155 24.76 7.40 -13.21
N LEU A 156 25.17 8.55 -13.77
CA LEU A 156 25.33 9.79 -12.99
C LEU A 156 24.02 10.25 -12.36
N TYR A 157 22.91 10.19 -13.08
CA TYR A 157 21.59 10.53 -12.54
C TYR A 157 21.19 9.61 -11.38
N ASN A 158 21.29 8.29 -11.56
CA ASN A 158 20.95 7.34 -10.50
C ASN A 158 21.90 7.44 -9.30
N ALA A 159 23.20 7.71 -9.53
CA ALA A 159 24.15 7.97 -8.46
C ALA A 159 23.73 9.18 -7.63
N GLY A 160 23.37 10.29 -8.27
CA GLY A 160 22.86 11.48 -7.57
C GLY A 160 21.57 11.19 -6.79
N ARG A 161 20.67 10.37 -7.35
CA ARG A 161 19.43 9.95 -6.70
C ARG A 161 19.68 9.10 -5.46
N VAL A 162 20.54 8.09 -5.56
CA VAL A 162 20.94 7.25 -4.42
C VAL A 162 21.57 8.10 -3.33
N THR A 163 22.54 8.96 -3.67
CA THR A 163 23.17 9.87 -2.71
C THR A 163 22.14 10.75 -1.99
N SER A 164 21.20 11.35 -2.73
CA SER A 164 20.18 12.21 -2.14
C SER A 164 19.21 11.47 -1.23
N TYR A 165 18.74 10.28 -1.64
CA TYR A 165 17.83 9.47 -0.83
C TYR A 165 18.52 9.04 0.48
N THR A 166 19.80 8.64 0.40
CA THR A 166 20.61 8.30 1.59
C THR A 166 20.76 9.48 2.54
N ILE A 167 21.11 10.67 2.03
CA ILE A 167 21.26 11.88 2.86
C ILE A 167 19.94 12.25 3.52
N ILE A 168 18.85 12.29 2.75
CA ILE A 168 17.52 12.62 3.27
C ILE A 168 17.07 11.55 4.29
N GLY A 169 17.33 10.28 4.03
CA GLY A 169 17.07 9.18 4.96
C GLY A 169 17.80 9.34 6.28
N GLY A 170 19.07 9.76 6.23
CA GLY A 170 19.85 10.03 7.44
C GLY A 170 19.30 11.23 8.22
N ILE A 171 18.96 12.33 7.54
CA ILE A 171 18.36 13.51 8.18
C ILE A 171 17.02 13.13 8.82
N VAL A 172 16.13 12.49 8.06
CA VAL A 172 14.80 12.11 8.54
C VAL A 172 14.89 11.06 9.66
N GLY A 173 15.79 10.09 9.56
CA GLY A 173 16.03 9.11 10.63
C GLY A 173 16.59 9.75 11.90
N ALA A 174 17.49 10.75 11.77
CA ALA A 174 17.97 11.54 12.91
C ALA A 174 16.82 12.29 13.58
N LEU A 175 15.99 12.96 12.77
CA LEU A 175 14.81 13.67 13.26
C LEU A 175 13.82 12.73 13.96
N GLY A 176 13.78 11.45 13.59
CA GLY A 176 12.94 10.44 14.24
C GLY A 176 13.14 10.30 15.75
N SER A 177 14.35 10.62 16.24
CA SER A 177 14.66 10.59 17.68
C SER A 177 14.16 11.81 18.47
N VAL A 178 13.85 12.92 17.79
CA VAL A 178 13.53 14.22 18.44
C VAL A 178 12.16 14.76 18.02
N LEU A 179 11.63 14.33 16.88
CA LEU A 179 10.54 15.00 16.18
C LEU A 179 9.22 14.21 16.28
N SER A 180 8.40 14.52 17.29
CA SER A 180 6.98 14.16 17.29
C SER A 180 6.16 15.22 16.54
N LEU A 181 6.25 15.22 15.20
CA LEU A 181 5.45 16.15 14.39
C LEU A 181 3.96 16.06 14.75
N SER A 182 3.32 17.20 14.97
CA SER A 182 1.88 17.27 15.26
C SER A 182 1.06 16.73 14.08
N LEU A 183 -0.12 16.20 14.39
CA LEU A 183 -1.03 15.61 13.40
C LEU A 183 -1.38 16.60 12.28
N ASN A 184 -1.61 17.86 12.65
CA ASN A 184 -1.94 18.93 11.70
C ASN A 184 -0.80 19.21 10.72
N VAL A 185 0.45 19.17 11.18
CA VAL A 185 1.62 19.37 10.31
C VAL A 185 1.81 18.18 9.36
N LYS A 186 1.66 16.95 9.86
CA LYS A 186 1.72 15.73 9.02
C LYS A 186 0.63 15.73 7.96
N ALA A 187 -0.62 16.03 8.35
CA ALA A 187 -1.76 16.17 7.46
C ALA A 187 -1.51 17.25 6.40
N GLY A 188 -1.11 18.45 6.82
CA GLY A 188 -0.84 19.58 5.93
C GLY A 188 0.25 19.26 4.89
N LEU A 189 1.34 18.63 5.30
CA LEU A 189 2.42 18.23 4.39
C LEU A 189 1.96 17.22 3.34
N GLN A 190 1.17 16.20 3.75
CA GLN A 190 0.62 15.20 2.82
C GLN A 190 -0.40 15.80 1.85
N ILE A 191 -1.27 16.70 2.32
CA ILE A 191 -2.24 17.42 1.48
C ILE A 191 -1.52 18.27 0.45
N PHE A 192 -0.55 19.08 0.89
CA PHE A 192 0.25 19.94 0.03
C PHE A 192 0.98 19.10 -1.04
N ALA A 193 1.65 18.03 -0.63
CA ALA A 193 2.34 17.13 -1.53
C ALA A 193 1.37 16.45 -2.52
N GLY A 194 0.16 16.09 -2.09
CA GLY A 194 -0.88 15.49 -2.92
C GLY A 194 -1.35 16.44 -4.02
N ILE A 195 -1.68 17.68 -3.64
CA ILE A 195 -2.07 18.75 -4.56
C ILE A 195 -0.93 19.02 -5.57
N PHE A 196 0.31 19.13 -5.09
CA PHE A 196 1.47 19.35 -5.95
C PHE A 196 1.65 18.22 -6.97
N MET A 197 1.52 16.95 -6.56
CA MET A 197 1.58 15.80 -7.47
C MET A 197 0.45 15.81 -8.50
N VAL A 198 -0.78 16.18 -8.12
CA VAL A 198 -1.90 16.31 -9.07
C VAL A 198 -1.61 17.37 -10.12
N ILE A 199 -1.12 18.55 -9.71
CA ILE A 199 -0.77 19.65 -10.62
C ILE A 199 0.33 19.19 -11.60
N MET A 200 1.39 18.56 -11.09
CA MET A 200 2.49 18.06 -11.90
C MET A 200 2.05 16.95 -12.86
N GLY A 201 1.24 16.00 -12.39
CA GLY A 201 0.72 14.90 -13.21
C GLY A 201 -0.18 15.39 -14.35
N LEU A 202 -1.06 16.37 -14.08
CA LEU A 202 -1.89 17.01 -15.11
C LEU A 202 -1.04 17.76 -16.15
N ASN A 203 0.04 18.41 -15.72
CA ASN A 203 0.98 19.08 -16.62
C ASN A 203 1.68 18.07 -17.56
N ILE A 204 2.17 16.95 -17.01
CA ILE A 204 2.81 15.87 -17.77
C ILE A 204 1.81 15.19 -18.73
N ALA A 205 0.55 15.01 -18.31
CA ALA A 205 -0.52 14.46 -19.15
C ALA A 205 -0.94 15.39 -20.32
N GLY A 206 -0.50 16.65 -20.29
CA GLY A 206 -0.66 17.61 -21.39
C GLY A 206 -1.77 18.63 -21.21
N PHE A 207 -2.40 18.73 -20.04
CA PHE A 207 -3.42 19.74 -19.76
C PHE A 207 -2.80 21.15 -19.73
N SER A 208 -3.47 22.10 -20.37
CA SER A 208 -3.00 23.49 -20.51
C SER A 208 -3.17 24.35 -19.26
N LEU A 209 -4.10 23.98 -18.39
CA LEU A 209 -4.58 24.83 -17.30
C LEU A 209 -3.46 25.25 -16.32
N PHE A 210 -2.49 24.37 -16.06
CA PHE A 210 -1.43 24.58 -15.06
C PHE A 210 -0.04 24.85 -15.64
N ARG A 211 0.08 25.12 -16.95
CA ARG A 211 1.39 25.38 -17.60
C ARG A 211 2.08 26.67 -17.13
N ARG A 212 1.31 27.63 -16.60
CA ARG A 212 1.82 28.93 -16.09
C ARG A 212 2.42 28.84 -14.68
N LEU A 213 2.10 27.81 -13.91
CA LEU A 213 2.54 27.65 -12.51
C LEU A 213 3.91 26.95 -12.35
N ASN A 214 4.67 26.79 -13.44
CA ASN A 214 6.02 26.28 -13.32
C ASN A 214 6.88 27.30 -12.57
N ILE A 215 7.24 26.98 -11.33
CA ILE A 215 8.29 27.67 -10.59
C ILE A 215 9.56 27.48 -11.42
N LYS A 216 9.91 28.49 -12.22
CA LYS A 216 11.27 28.61 -12.72
C LYS A 216 12.11 28.75 -11.47
N LEU A 217 12.78 27.66 -11.06
CA LEU A 217 13.80 27.72 -10.02
C LEU A 217 14.67 28.97 -10.31
N PRO A 218 15.05 29.76 -9.30
CA PRO A 218 15.88 30.95 -9.49
C PRO A 218 17.33 30.52 -9.77
N TRP A 219 17.52 29.61 -10.72
CA TRP A 219 18.81 29.14 -11.19
C TRP A 219 19.47 30.13 -12.16
N SER A 220 18.92 31.34 -12.31
CA SER A 220 19.57 32.46 -12.98
C SER A 220 20.96 32.79 -12.39
N ALA A 221 21.23 32.40 -11.14
CA ALA A 221 22.57 32.49 -10.52
C ALA A 221 23.48 31.27 -10.80
N CYS A 222 22.94 30.15 -11.25
CA CYS A 222 23.72 28.99 -11.64
C CYS A 222 23.91 28.99 -13.16
N LYS A 223 25.03 29.55 -13.63
CA LYS A 223 25.60 29.32 -14.97
C LYS A 223 26.02 27.85 -15.15
N ILE A 224 25.17 26.87 -14.82
CA ILE A 224 25.35 25.45 -15.12
C ILE A 224 24.85 25.23 -16.55
N LYS A 225 25.47 25.95 -17.50
CA LYS A 225 25.46 25.55 -18.90
C LYS A 225 26.33 24.30 -19.01
N SER A 226 25.74 23.20 -19.45
CA SER A 226 26.44 22.09 -20.13
C SER A 226 27.72 21.55 -19.48
N LYS A 227 27.73 21.25 -18.18
CA LYS A 227 28.83 20.50 -17.54
C LYS A 227 28.50 19.00 -17.48
N PRO A 228 29.52 18.10 -17.57
CA PRO A 228 29.35 16.64 -17.51
C PRO A 228 28.69 16.14 -16.21
N LYS A 229 28.63 16.97 -15.15
CA LYS A 229 28.00 16.65 -13.85
C LYS A 229 26.51 16.99 -13.75
N ALA A 230 25.89 17.57 -14.80
CA ALA A 230 24.48 17.98 -14.76
C ALA A 230 23.49 16.82 -14.46
N PRO A 231 23.65 15.60 -14.98
CA PRO A 231 22.77 14.48 -14.63
C PRO A 231 22.80 14.13 -13.15
N PHE A 232 23.99 14.16 -12.53
CA PHE A 232 24.17 13.90 -11.09
C PHE A 232 23.45 14.93 -10.23
N LEU A 233 23.57 16.22 -10.55
CA LEU A 233 22.88 17.28 -9.79
C LEU A 233 21.35 17.16 -9.91
N VAL A 234 20.83 16.84 -11.10
CA VAL A 234 19.39 16.61 -11.28
C VAL A 234 18.94 15.36 -10.49
N GLY A 235 19.76 14.31 -10.45
CA GLY A 235 19.55 13.16 -9.58
C GLY A 235 19.51 13.54 -8.10
N MET A 236 20.42 14.41 -7.65
CA MET A 236 20.43 14.89 -6.27
C MET A 236 19.14 15.64 -5.90
N LEU A 237 18.65 16.49 -6.81
CA LEU A 237 17.40 17.22 -6.57
C LEU A 237 16.17 16.32 -6.57
N ASN A 238 16.25 15.13 -7.21
CA ASN A 238 15.13 14.19 -7.28
C ASN A 238 14.73 13.61 -5.91
N GLY A 239 15.63 13.57 -4.93
CA GLY A 239 15.30 13.16 -3.54
C GLY A 239 14.34 14.09 -2.82
N LEU A 240 14.19 15.33 -3.30
CA LEU A 240 13.23 16.30 -2.75
C LEU A 240 11.84 16.16 -3.38
N MET A 241 11.64 15.27 -4.35
CA MET A 241 10.33 15.08 -4.96
C MET A 241 9.40 14.29 -4.04
N PRO A 242 8.21 14.81 -3.71
CA PRO A 242 7.27 14.07 -2.88
C PRO A 242 6.59 12.98 -3.72
N CYS A 243 7.07 11.75 -3.69
CA CYS A 243 6.38 10.59 -4.27
C CYS A 243 6.00 9.58 -3.19
N GLY A 244 4.86 8.90 -3.37
CA GLY A 244 4.28 8.00 -2.37
C GLY A 244 5.26 6.95 -1.82
N PRO A 245 5.96 6.16 -2.67
CA PRO A 245 6.95 5.19 -2.20
C PRO A 245 8.11 5.81 -1.42
N LEU A 246 8.62 6.97 -1.86
CA LEU A 246 9.68 7.68 -1.15
C LEU A 246 9.20 8.19 0.21
N GLN A 247 7.96 8.69 0.29
CA GLN A 247 7.38 9.13 1.56
C GLN A 247 7.19 7.97 2.53
N THR A 248 6.67 6.82 2.08
CA THR A 248 6.56 5.62 2.93
C THR A 248 7.93 5.22 3.46
N MET A 249 8.95 5.25 2.62
CA MET A 249 10.30 4.92 3.04
C MET A 249 10.88 5.99 3.98
N GLN A 250 10.58 7.28 3.77
CA GLN A 250 11.04 8.37 4.64
C GLN A 250 10.39 8.28 6.01
N LEU A 251 9.13 7.86 6.05
CA LEU A 251 8.41 7.55 7.28
C LEU A 251 8.98 6.31 7.98
N TYR A 252 9.36 5.27 7.23
CA TYR A 252 10.10 4.14 7.79
C TYR A 252 11.44 4.60 8.38
N ALA A 253 12.21 5.42 7.64
CA ALA A 253 13.47 6.00 8.11
C ALA A 253 13.27 6.83 9.38
N LEU A 254 12.23 7.68 9.43
CA LEU A 254 11.83 8.42 10.62
C LEU A 254 11.54 7.46 11.79
N GLY A 255 10.82 6.37 11.54
CA GLY A 255 10.52 5.33 12.53
C GLY A 255 11.74 4.59 13.07
N THR A 256 12.89 4.62 12.38
CA THR A 256 14.13 4.01 12.90
C THR A 256 14.74 4.78 14.06
N GLY A 257 14.41 6.08 14.22
CA GLY A 257 14.97 6.95 15.26
C GLY A 257 16.50 7.10 15.23
N SER A 258 17.17 6.69 14.14
CA SER A 258 18.63 6.77 14.01
C SER A 258 19.02 7.28 12.63
N ALA A 259 19.97 8.22 12.61
CA ALA A 259 20.54 8.75 11.38
C ALA A 259 21.17 7.63 10.52
N ALA A 260 21.92 6.72 11.14
CA ALA A 260 22.60 5.64 10.44
C ALA A 260 21.59 4.62 9.88
N ALA A 261 20.63 4.19 10.70
CA ALA A 261 19.61 3.25 10.28
C ALA A 261 18.76 3.84 9.14
N GLY A 262 18.27 5.08 9.28
CA GLY A 262 17.52 5.77 8.24
C GLY A 262 18.30 5.94 6.93
N ALA A 263 19.59 6.26 7.00
CA ALA A 263 20.46 6.38 5.82
C ALA A 263 20.67 5.04 5.10
N ILE A 264 20.98 3.96 5.85
CA ILE A 264 21.18 2.61 5.29
C ILE A 264 19.89 2.10 4.66
N SER A 265 18.76 2.27 5.34
CA SER A 265 17.45 1.87 4.82
C SER A 265 17.14 2.56 3.49
N MET A 266 17.37 3.86 3.39
CA MET A 266 17.18 4.61 2.15
C MET A 266 18.19 4.27 1.06
N PHE A 267 19.43 4.00 1.43
CA PHE A 267 20.46 3.59 0.49
C PHE A 267 20.05 2.30 -0.22
N LEU A 268 19.65 1.26 0.53
CA LEU A 268 19.27 -0.03 -0.01
C LEU A 268 18.00 0.05 -0.85
N PHE A 269 17.00 0.80 -0.36
CA PHE A 269 15.80 1.10 -1.13
C PHE A 269 16.15 1.78 -2.46
N SER A 270 16.94 2.85 -2.44
CA SER A 270 17.30 3.57 -3.65
C SER A 270 18.17 2.73 -4.59
N LEU A 271 19.08 1.91 -4.05
CA LEU A 271 19.92 1.00 -4.82
C LEU A 271 19.08 -0.05 -5.53
N GLY A 272 18.05 -0.58 -4.87
CA GLY A 272 17.04 -1.45 -5.46
C GLY A 272 16.36 -0.83 -6.68
N THR A 273 16.29 0.51 -6.75
CA THR A 273 15.68 1.18 -7.89
C THR A 273 16.54 1.35 -9.13
N VAL A 274 17.86 1.17 -8.98
CA VAL A 274 18.83 1.44 -10.05
C VAL A 274 18.72 0.45 -11.22
N PRO A 275 18.59 -0.87 -11.03
CA PRO A 275 18.56 -1.84 -12.13
C PRO A 275 17.47 -1.54 -13.16
N LEU A 276 16.22 -1.34 -12.70
CA LEU A 276 15.10 -1.09 -13.61
C LEU A 276 15.20 0.29 -14.29
N MET A 277 15.73 1.31 -13.59
CA MET A 277 15.98 2.63 -14.19
C MET A 277 17.04 2.58 -15.28
N LEU A 278 18.10 1.81 -15.10
CA LEU A 278 19.13 1.63 -16.13
C LEU A 278 18.60 0.87 -17.33
N VAL A 279 17.86 -0.23 -17.10
CA VAL A 279 17.18 -0.99 -18.17
C VAL A 279 16.19 -0.11 -18.93
N PHE A 280 15.41 0.72 -18.23
CA PHE A 280 14.53 1.67 -18.89
C PHE A 280 15.31 2.72 -19.69
N GLY A 281 16.43 3.21 -19.17
CA GLY A 281 17.31 4.16 -19.87
C GLY A 281 17.87 3.60 -21.19
N THR A 282 18.20 2.30 -21.23
CA THR A 282 18.66 1.64 -22.47
C THR A 282 17.51 1.37 -23.42
N ILE A 283 16.43 0.75 -22.95
CA ILE A 283 15.26 0.39 -23.75
C ILE A 283 14.58 1.64 -24.32
N SER A 284 14.50 2.73 -23.57
CA SER A 284 13.92 4.00 -24.05
C SER A 284 14.69 4.64 -25.20
N SER A 285 15.97 4.31 -25.38
CA SER A 285 16.72 4.70 -26.59
C SER A 285 16.35 3.89 -27.83
N LEU A 286 15.79 2.67 -27.65
CA LEU A 286 15.25 1.81 -28.71
C LEU A 286 13.76 2.06 -28.98
N LEU A 287 13.01 2.68 -28.05
CA LEU A 287 11.59 2.98 -28.25
C LEU A 287 11.39 4.03 -29.37
N SER A 288 10.48 3.74 -30.29
CA SER A 288 10.13 4.66 -31.37
C SER A 288 9.47 5.95 -30.84
N LYS A 289 9.64 7.06 -31.57
CA LYS A 289 9.18 8.41 -31.18
C LYS A 289 7.69 8.51 -30.80
N GLY A 290 6.85 7.58 -31.26
CA GLY A 290 5.42 7.54 -30.95
C GLY A 290 5.09 7.01 -29.55
N TYR A 291 5.78 5.95 -29.10
CA TYR A 291 5.47 5.29 -27.83
C TYR A 291 5.86 6.13 -26.61
N THR A 292 6.95 6.90 -26.68
CA THR A 292 7.37 7.80 -25.58
C THR A 292 6.27 8.79 -25.21
N LYS A 293 5.52 9.30 -26.21
CA LYS A 293 4.43 10.26 -26.00
C LYS A 293 3.25 9.63 -25.27
N GLN A 294 2.90 8.40 -25.62
CA GLN A 294 1.81 7.68 -24.98
C GLN A 294 2.19 7.26 -23.56
N LEU A 295 3.43 6.79 -23.37
CA LEU A 295 4.00 6.45 -22.06
C LEU A 295 4.00 7.64 -21.10
N LEU A 296 4.45 8.83 -21.53
CA LEU A 296 4.44 10.03 -20.68
C LEU A 296 3.03 10.45 -20.27
N LYS A 297 2.04 10.31 -21.16
CA LYS A 297 0.64 10.57 -20.82
C LYS A 297 0.11 9.60 -19.78
N PHE A 298 0.35 8.29 -19.95
CA PHE A 298 0.00 7.27 -18.97
C PHE A 298 0.67 7.53 -17.62
N SER A 299 1.94 7.92 -17.63
CA SER A 299 2.63 8.32 -16.40
C SER A 299 2.01 9.54 -15.73
N GLY A 300 1.61 10.56 -16.49
CA GLY A 300 0.95 11.73 -15.93
C GLY A 300 -0.34 11.36 -15.20
N ILE A 301 -1.14 10.47 -15.80
CA ILE A 301 -2.37 9.93 -15.19
C ILE A 301 -2.06 9.19 -13.88
N LEU A 302 -1.07 8.29 -13.91
CA LEU A 302 -0.65 7.54 -12.72
C LEU A 302 -0.22 8.48 -11.58
N VAL A 303 0.53 9.53 -11.88
CA VAL A 303 0.98 10.53 -10.89
C VAL A 303 -0.21 11.31 -10.30
N VAL A 304 -1.21 11.66 -11.10
CA VAL A 304 -2.45 12.31 -10.60
C VAL A 304 -3.16 11.39 -9.60
N ILE A 305 -3.34 10.12 -9.94
CA ILE A 305 -4.02 9.15 -9.07
C ILE A 305 -3.28 9.00 -7.75
N LEU A 306 -1.96 8.89 -7.77
CA LEU A 306 -1.16 8.83 -6.56
C LEU A 306 -1.21 10.12 -5.75
N GLY A 307 -1.26 11.29 -6.41
CA GLY A 307 -1.49 12.57 -5.77
C GLY A 307 -2.83 12.64 -5.05
N LEU A 308 -3.91 12.14 -5.66
CA LEU A 308 -5.24 12.06 -5.04
C LEU A 308 -5.26 11.11 -3.84
N ILE A 309 -4.66 9.92 -3.97
CA ILE A 309 -4.54 8.95 -2.87
C ILE A 309 -3.80 9.58 -1.68
N MET A 310 -2.68 10.27 -1.95
CA MET A 310 -1.86 10.90 -0.93
C MET A 310 -2.55 12.09 -0.27
N GLY A 311 -3.25 12.92 -1.04
CA GLY A 311 -4.08 14.01 -0.51
C GLY A 311 -5.21 13.49 0.39
N ASN A 312 -5.85 12.39 0.01
CA ASN A 312 -6.90 11.74 0.81
C ASN A 312 -6.35 11.15 2.13
N ARG A 313 -5.09 10.68 2.16
CA ARG A 313 -4.43 10.28 3.41
C ARG A 313 -4.23 11.48 4.34
N GLY A 314 -3.78 12.60 3.79
CA GLY A 314 -3.63 13.85 4.53
C GLY A 314 -4.96 14.38 5.08
N LEU A 315 -6.04 14.34 4.30
CA LEU A 315 -7.39 14.73 4.78
C LEU A 315 -7.87 13.85 5.94
N ALA A 316 -7.62 12.54 5.89
CA ALA A 316 -7.99 11.65 6.98
C ALA A 316 -7.19 11.92 8.25
N LEU A 317 -5.89 12.24 8.15
CA LEU A 317 -5.09 12.68 9.29
C LEU A 317 -5.58 14.01 9.87
N ALA A 318 -6.23 14.86 9.07
CA ALA A 318 -6.90 16.07 9.53
C ALA A 318 -8.31 15.81 10.11
N GLY A 319 -8.76 14.55 10.17
CA GLY A 319 -10.09 14.18 10.67
C GLY A 319 -11.22 14.34 9.66
N VAL A 320 -10.92 14.72 8.42
CA VAL A 320 -11.90 14.83 7.33
C VAL A 320 -12.10 13.45 6.73
N GLY A 321 -13.21 12.79 7.11
CA GLY A 321 -13.67 11.55 6.48
C GLY A 321 -14.15 11.83 5.06
N VAL A 322 -13.25 11.72 4.08
CA VAL A 322 -13.66 11.79 2.66
C VAL A 322 -14.33 10.47 2.30
N PRO A 323 -15.56 10.49 1.74
CA PRO A 323 -16.17 9.32 1.14
C PRO A 323 -15.17 8.66 0.19
N ASN A 324 -14.94 7.35 0.35
CA ASN A 324 -14.04 6.61 -0.53
C ASN A 324 -14.37 6.90 -2.00
N ALA A 325 -13.38 6.90 -2.89
CA ALA A 325 -13.58 7.13 -4.33
C ALA A 325 -14.66 6.23 -4.96
N ARG A 326 -15.01 5.10 -4.30
CA ARG A 326 -16.22 4.29 -4.57
C ARG A 326 -17.49 5.12 -4.59
N ILE A 327 -17.76 5.94 -3.57
CA ILE A 327 -19.00 6.71 -3.43
C ILE A 327 -19.12 7.72 -4.58
N LEU A 328 -18.05 8.43 -4.92
CA LEU A 328 -18.06 9.37 -6.05
C LEU A 328 -18.23 8.67 -7.40
N ALA A 329 -17.54 7.54 -7.63
CA ALA A 329 -17.70 6.76 -8.86
C ALA A 329 -19.10 6.11 -8.97
N GLN A 330 -19.71 5.77 -7.84
CA GLN A 330 -21.04 5.15 -7.75
C GLN A 330 -22.17 6.16 -7.88
N SER A 331 -22.01 7.39 -7.35
CA SER A 331 -22.94 8.50 -7.59
C SER A 331 -23.05 8.85 -9.08
N ILE A 332 -21.97 8.64 -9.84
CA ILE A 332 -21.95 8.84 -11.30
C ILE A 332 -22.52 7.62 -12.04
N SER A 333 -22.44 6.42 -11.47
CA SER A 333 -22.82 5.16 -12.13
C SER A 333 -24.21 4.62 -11.75
N GLY A 334 -24.96 5.31 -10.88
CA GLY A 334 -26.35 4.98 -10.53
C GLY A 334 -26.59 3.61 -9.85
N SER A 335 -25.53 2.91 -9.43
CA SER A 335 -25.62 1.55 -8.89
C SER A 335 -25.78 1.59 -7.36
N LYS A 336 -26.90 1.07 -6.84
CA LYS A 336 -27.11 0.86 -5.39
C LYS A 336 -26.12 -0.17 -4.85
N ALA A 337 -25.45 0.15 -3.74
CA ALA A 337 -24.39 -0.67 -3.18
C ALA A 337 -24.92 -1.89 -2.40
N ASN A 338 -24.35 -3.06 -2.66
CA ASN A 338 -24.08 -4.03 -1.60
C ASN A 338 -22.86 -3.50 -0.84
N ALA A 339 -23.11 -2.82 0.28
CA ALA A 339 -22.04 -2.40 1.18
C ALA A 339 -21.31 -3.64 1.69
N SER A 340 -19.98 -3.62 1.59
CA SER A 340 -19.13 -4.57 2.33
C SER A 340 -19.55 -4.50 3.79
N GLN A 341 -19.93 -5.62 4.41
CA GLN A 341 -20.28 -5.66 5.83
C GLN A 341 -19.12 -5.08 6.64
N ALA A 342 -19.30 -3.87 7.17
CA ALA A 342 -18.37 -3.33 8.14
C ALA A 342 -18.48 -4.20 9.40
N ASN A 343 -17.35 -4.54 10.01
CA ASN A 343 -17.36 -5.13 11.35
C ASN A 343 -17.75 -3.97 12.29
N ILE A 344 -19.03 -3.92 12.64
CA ILE A 344 -19.63 -2.89 13.50
C ILE A 344 -19.72 -3.45 14.92
N GLY A 345 -19.03 -2.81 15.85
CA GLY A 345 -19.21 -3.04 17.29
C GLY A 345 -20.29 -2.12 17.86
N LYS A 346 -21.09 -2.63 18.81
CA LYS A 346 -21.97 -1.81 19.65
C LYS A 346 -21.33 -1.72 21.04
N ALA A 347 -21.33 -0.55 21.66
CA ALA A 347 -20.81 -0.41 23.01
C ALA A 347 -21.66 -1.20 24.03
N THR A 348 -21.00 -1.80 25.02
CA THR A 348 -21.67 -2.41 26.18
C THR A 348 -21.63 -1.42 27.33
N ILE A 349 -22.73 -1.24 28.06
CA ILE A 349 -22.76 -0.36 29.24
C ILE A 349 -22.40 -1.19 30.47
N GLU A 350 -21.27 -0.87 31.09
CA GLU A 350 -20.78 -1.51 32.31
C GLU A 350 -20.57 -0.41 33.36
N ASN A 351 -21.27 -0.48 34.49
CA ASN A 351 -21.15 0.48 35.61
C ASN A 351 -21.28 1.97 35.22
N GLY A 352 -22.18 2.29 34.27
CA GLY A 352 -22.40 3.67 33.81
C GLY A 352 -21.34 4.18 32.83
N VAL A 353 -20.42 3.32 32.37
CA VAL A 353 -19.40 3.61 31.36
C VAL A 353 -19.64 2.71 30.14
N GLN A 354 -19.50 3.28 28.95
CA GLN A 354 -19.63 2.56 27.69
C GLN A 354 -18.29 1.90 27.33
N VAL A 355 -18.25 0.59 27.21
CA VAL A 355 -17.05 -0.15 26.83
C VAL A 355 -17.12 -0.51 25.35
N ILE A 356 -16.08 -0.14 24.60
CA ILE A 356 -15.87 -0.59 23.22
C ILE A 356 -14.54 -1.33 23.14
N LYS A 357 -14.52 -2.47 22.43
CA LYS A 357 -13.34 -3.34 22.29
C LYS A 357 -12.92 -3.41 20.83
N MET A 358 -11.63 -3.20 20.57
CA MET A 358 -11.02 -3.27 19.25
C MET A 358 -9.75 -4.11 19.31
N THR A 359 -9.50 -4.91 18.28
CA THR A 359 -8.24 -5.60 18.06
C THR A 359 -7.42 -4.85 17.01
N ALA A 360 -6.14 -4.64 17.30
CA ALA A 360 -5.15 -4.14 16.35
C ALA A 360 -4.18 -5.28 15.98
N ASP A 361 -4.24 -5.73 14.74
CA ASP A 361 -3.43 -6.81 14.20
C ASP A 361 -2.91 -6.48 12.78
N ASN A 362 -2.29 -7.47 12.11
CA ASN A 362 -1.77 -7.28 10.75
C ASN A 362 -2.86 -7.02 9.69
N ASN A 363 -4.12 -7.28 10.00
CA ASN A 363 -5.27 -7.02 9.12
C ASN A 363 -5.89 -5.64 9.36
N GLY A 364 -5.48 -4.93 10.42
CA GLY A 364 -5.89 -3.56 10.71
C GLY A 364 -6.59 -3.42 12.06
N TYR A 365 -7.69 -2.67 12.08
CA TYR A 365 -8.53 -2.44 13.26
C TYR A 365 -9.84 -3.20 13.11
N THR A 366 -10.16 -4.07 14.06
CA THR A 366 -11.40 -4.87 14.04
C THR A 366 -12.02 -4.92 15.42
N PRO A 367 -13.27 -4.49 15.62
CA PRO A 367 -14.13 -3.76 14.69
C PRO A 367 -13.51 -2.40 14.29
N ASN A 368 -13.81 -1.90 13.09
CA ASN A 368 -13.36 -0.58 12.65
C ASN A 368 -14.47 0.49 12.76
N ALA A 369 -15.65 0.10 13.21
CA ALA A 369 -16.77 0.99 13.43
C ALA A 369 -17.44 0.69 14.77
N PHE A 370 -17.81 1.73 15.50
CA PHE A 370 -18.48 1.60 16.79
C PHE A 370 -19.68 2.53 16.87
N TYR A 371 -20.74 2.12 17.56
CA TYR A 371 -21.79 3.02 18.02
C TYR A 371 -21.65 3.27 19.52
N VAL A 372 -21.71 4.54 19.91
CA VAL A 372 -21.67 5.01 21.30
C VAL A 372 -22.76 6.06 21.52
N GLN A 373 -23.24 6.19 22.75
CA GLN A 373 -24.22 7.17 23.15
C GLN A 373 -23.56 8.49 23.56
N LYS A 374 -24.17 9.62 23.15
CA LYS A 374 -23.74 10.96 23.53
C LYS A 374 -23.76 11.15 25.05
N GLY A 375 -22.73 11.84 25.58
CA GLY A 375 -22.69 12.28 26.97
C GLY A 375 -22.32 11.23 28.02
N ILE A 376 -22.27 9.94 27.67
CA ILE A 376 -21.85 8.87 28.60
C ILE A 376 -20.36 8.57 28.38
N PRO A 377 -19.51 8.52 29.42
CA PRO A 377 -18.09 8.20 29.28
C PRO A 377 -17.84 6.90 28.53
N VAL A 378 -16.85 6.88 27.65
CA VAL A 378 -16.43 5.72 26.85
C VAL A 378 -15.06 5.25 27.31
N LYS A 379 -14.96 3.96 27.61
CA LYS A 379 -13.71 3.22 27.83
C LYS A 379 -13.43 2.38 26.59
N TRP A 380 -12.46 2.80 25.80
CA TRP A 380 -12.04 2.10 24.60
C TRP A 380 -10.83 1.21 24.88
N ILE A 381 -11.04 -0.09 24.80
CA ILE A 381 -10.01 -1.12 25.00
C ILE A 381 -9.52 -1.60 23.64
N ILE A 382 -8.21 -1.50 23.42
CA ILE A 382 -7.54 -1.84 22.17
C ILE A 382 -6.52 -2.94 22.43
N THR A 383 -6.80 -4.16 21.97
CA THR A 383 -5.94 -5.33 22.11
C THR A 383 -4.94 -5.38 20.96
N GLY A 384 -3.66 -5.17 21.26
CA GLY A 384 -2.56 -5.25 20.31
C GLY A 384 -2.07 -6.68 20.12
N SER A 385 -2.74 -7.49 19.30
CA SER A 385 -2.38 -8.90 19.08
C SER A 385 -1.12 -9.05 18.21
N GLN A 386 -0.96 -8.18 17.20
CA GLN A 386 0.20 -8.19 16.30
C GLN A 386 0.61 -6.74 15.98
N ILE A 387 1.23 -6.08 16.95
CA ILE A 387 1.66 -4.68 16.80
C ILE A 387 2.84 -4.54 15.87
N ASN A 388 2.74 -3.56 14.99
CA ASN A 388 3.57 -3.38 13.82
C ASN A 388 3.69 -1.88 13.51
N SER A 389 4.66 -1.45 12.72
CA SER A 389 4.95 -0.03 12.45
C SER A 389 3.77 0.77 11.85
N CYS A 390 2.73 0.12 11.33
CA CYS A 390 1.54 0.76 10.78
C CYS A 390 0.36 0.84 11.76
N ASN A 391 0.18 -0.17 12.61
CA ASN A 391 -0.95 -0.21 13.55
C ASN A 391 -0.56 0.21 14.98
N ASN A 392 0.74 0.43 15.26
CA ASN A 392 1.28 0.77 16.59
C ASN A 392 0.85 2.12 17.18
N ALA A 393 -0.05 2.85 16.54
CA ALA A 393 -0.58 4.08 17.11
C ALA A 393 -1.97 4.36 16.56
N VAL A 394 -2.86 4.78 17.45
CA VAL A 394 -4.20 5.27 17.13
C VAL A 394 -4.24 6.77 17.33
N VAL A 395 -4.83 7.44 16.35
CA VAL A 395 -4.97 8.88 16.27
C VAL A 395 -6.45 9.21 16.17
N VAL A 396 -6.91 10.10 17.05
CA VAL A 396 -8.28 10.62 17.08
C VAL A 396 -8.22 12.15 16.99
N PRO A 397 -8.29 12.74 15.78
CA PRO A 397 -8.06 14.17 15.60
C PRO A 397 -9.04 15.07 16.34
N SER A 398 -10.33 14.72 16.37
CA SER A 398 -11.37 15.54 17.03
C SER A 398 -11.21 15.63 18.55
N LEU A 399 -10.56 14.64 19.16
CA LEU A 399 -10.26 14.59 20.59
C LEU A 399 -8.81 14.99 20.91
N ASN A 400 -8.00 15.30 19.89
CA ASN A 400 -6.56 15.53 20.00
C ASN A 400 -5.81 14.40 20.73
N ILE A 401 -6.25 13.14 20.53
CA ILE A 401 -5.65 11.96 21.15
C ILE A 401 -4.69 11.31 20.14
N GLN A 402 -3.46 11.04 20.58
CA GLN A 402 -2.51 10.17 19.89
C GLN A 402 -1.98 9.14 20.89
N LYS A 403 -2.42 7.89 20.75
CA LYS A 403 -2.04 6.79 21.64
C LYS A 403 -1.16 5.79 20.91
N THR A 404 0.07 5.63 21.35
CA THR A 404 0.92 4.51 20.92
C THR A 404 0.40 3.22 21.53
N LEU A 405 0.19 2.20 20.70
CA LEU A 405 -0.25 0.87 21.09
C LEU A 405 0.96 -0.03 21.39
N LYS A 406 0.87 -0.79 22.47
CA LYS A 406 1.79 -1.87 22.84
C LYS A 406 1.09 -3.22 22.66
N SER A 407 1.89 -4.29 22.63
CA SER A 407 1.33 -5.65 22.67
C SER A 407 0.50 -5.84 23.94
N GLY A 408 -0.66 -6.50 23.83
CA GLY A 408 -1.64 -6.61 24.92
C GLY A 408 -2.66 -5.46 24.96
N GLU A 409 -3.27 -5.23 26.11
CA GLU A 409 -4.36 -4.25 26.24
C GLU A 409 -3.87 -2.81 26.33
N ASN A 410 -4.54 -1.91 25.61
CA ASN A 410 -4.33 -0.47 25.65
C ASN A 410 -5.67 0.23 25.86
N THR A 411 -5.73 1.21 26.76
CA THR A 411 -7.00 1.91 27.05
C THR A 411 -6.94 3.39 26.68
N ILE A 412 -8.05 3.88 26.13
CA ILE A 412 -8.33 5.29 25.85
C ILE A 412 -9.69 5.62 26.47
N GLU A 413 -9.77 6.72 27.22
CA GLU A 413 -11.00 7.17 27.85
C GLU A 413 -11.38 8.56 27.32
N PHE A 414 -12.65 8.74 26.98
CA PHE A 414 -13.18 10.02 26.51
C PHE A 414 -14.69 10.09 26.70
N THR A 415 -15.25 11.31 26.65
CA THR A 415 -16.70 11.51 26.65
C THR A 415 -17.14 12.04 25.29
N PRO A 416 -17.94 11.28 24.52
CA PRO A 416 -18.42 11.70 23.20
C PRO A 416 -19.39 12.89 23.33
N LYS A 417 -19.10 13.94 22.54
CA LYS A 417 -20.00 15.09 22.32
C LYS A 417 -20.83 14.85 21.04
N ASP A 418 -21.40 15.89 20.48
CA ASP A 418 -22.04 15.84 19.16
C ASP A 418 -21.05 15.55 18.03
N GLY A 419 -21.50 14.73 17.08
CA GLY A 419 -20.78 14.42 15.84
C GLY A 419 -19.94 13.15 15.90
N ASP A 420 -19.74 12.56 14.73
CA ASP A 420 -18.95 11.33 14.57
C ASP A 420 -17.47 11.56 14.87
N ILE A 421 -16.85 10.57 15.51
CA ILE A 421 -15.45 10.61 15.90
C ILE A 421 -14.66 9.70 14.96
N ASN A 422 -13.96 10.30 14.00
CA ASN A 422 -13.06 9.58 13.11
C ASN A 422 -11.76 9.25 13.83
N PHE A 423 -11.27 8.02 13.65
CA PHE A 423 -9.95 7.61 14.11
C PHE A 423 -9.18 6.92 13.00
N SER A 424 -7.85 6.97 13.11
CA SER A 424 -6.99 6.29 12.16
C SER A 424 -5.69 5.84 12.80
N CYS A 425 -4.88 5.06 12.08
CA CYS A 425 -3.48 4.94 12.44
C CYS A 425 -2.74 6.26 12.27
N TRP A 426 -1.51 6.34 12.77
CA TRP A 426 -0.66 7.54 12.65
C TRP A 426 -0.35 7.99 11.21
N MET A 427 -0.59 7.13 10.21
CA MET A 427 -0.45 7.43 8.78
C MET A 427 -1.78 7.72 8.07
N GLY A 428 -2.93 7.61 8.75
CA GLY A 428 -4.25 7.85 8.13
C GLY A 428 -4.68 6.78 7.13
N MET A 429 -4.02 5.60 7.14
CA MET A 429 -4.28 4.49 6.22
C MET A 429 -5.30 3.51 6.80
N ILE A 430 -5.08 3.06 8.03
CA ILE A 430 -6.01 2.23 8.79
C ILE A 430 -7.02 3.18 9.41
N ARG A 431 -8.32 3.01 9.13
CA ARG A 431 -9.36 4.00 9.47
C ARG A 431 -10.53 3.33 10.17
N GLY A 432 -11.15 4.07 11.05
CA GLY A 432 -12.42 3.71 11.65
C GLY A 432 -13.22 4.92 12.09
N VAL A 433 -14.45 4.66 12.52
CA VAL A 433 -15.38 5.70 12.96
C VAL A 433 -16.09 5.25 14.23
N ILE A 434 -16.26 6.16 15.17
CA ILE A 434 -17.13 5.99 16.32
C ILE A 434 -18.33 6.91 16.09
N LYS A 435 -19.47 6.30 15.76
CA LYS A 435 -20.76 6.94 15.54
C LYS A 435 -21.37 7.31 16.88
N VAL A 436 -21.67 8.59 17.07
CA VAL A 436 -22.31 9.07 18.29
C VAL A 436 -23.81 9.18 18.05
N THR A 437 -24.60 8.51 18.88
CA THR A 437 -26.07 8.50 18.78
C THR A 437 -26.72 9.01 20.08
N ASP A 438 -27.97 9.45 19.98
CA ASP A 438 -28.73 9.87 21.15
C ASP A 438 -29.19 8.66 21.99
N ASN A 439 -29.48 7.54 21.34
CA ASN A 439 -29.91 6.31 21.99
C ASN A 439 -29.25 5.09 21.33
N LEU A 440 -28.45 4.36 22.10
CA LEU A 440 -27.72 3.19 21.62
C LEU A 440 -28.65 2.00 21.29
N ASP A 441 -29.80 1.87 21.95
CA ASP A 441 -30.75 0.76 21.76
C ASP A 441 -31.56 0.86 20.48
N SER A 442 -31.70 2.07 19.94
CA SER A 442 -32.36 2.31 18.64
C SER A 442 -31.49 1.96 17.43
N VAL A 443 -30.22 1.63 17.63
CA VAL A 443 -29.26 1.38 16.55
C VAL A 443 -29.35 -0.06 16.06
N ASP A 444 -29.74 -0.22 14.80
CA ASP A 444 -29.80 -1.49 14.09
C ASP A 444 -28.48 -1.75 13.34
N THR A 445 -27.61 -2.59 13.93
CA THR A 445 -26.30 -2.95 13.36
C THR A 445 -26.40 -3.95 12.20
N SER A 446 -27.59 -4.46 11.88
CA SER A 446 -27.81 -5.36 10.73
C SER A 446 -27.94 -4.62 9.40
N LYS A 447 -28.16 -3.30 9.45
CA LYS A 447 -28.26 -2.42 8.27
C LYS A 447 -26.90 -1.84 7.90
N SER A 448 -26.61 -1.84 6.61
CA SER A 448 -25.40 -1.22 6.08
C SER A 448 -25.48 0.30 6.16
N ASP A 449 -24.52 0.91 6.87
CA ASP A 449 -24.35 2.35 6.91
C ASP A 449 -23.23 2.77 5.93
N SER A 450 -23.62 3.43 4.85
CA SER A 450 -22.73 3.93 3.79
C SER A 450 -21.74 5.00 4.25
N SER A 451 -21.94 5.59 5.44
CA SER A 451 -21.04 6.59 6.02
C SER A 451 -19.92 5.97 6.87
N ILE A 452 -19.95 4.64 7.08
CA ILE A 452 -18.89 3.90 7.76
C ILE A 452 -17.75 3.61 6.77
N PRO A 453 -16.48 3.93 7.13
CA PRO A 453 -15.33 3.58 6.30
C PRO A 453 -15.24 2.06 6.10
N ALA A 454 -14.98 1.62 4.87
CA ALA A 454 -14.69 0.22 4.61
C ALA A 454 -13.50 -0.25 5.48
N PRO A 455 -13.50 -1.51 5.97
CA PRO A 455 -12.37 -2.08 6.70
C PRO A 455 -11.08 -1.88 5.92
N SER A 456 -10.05 -1.32 6.56
CA SER A 456 -8.78 -1.05 5.88
C SER A 456 -7.99 -2.35 5.77
N SER A 457 -8.09 -3.04 4.64
CA SER A 457 -7.17 -4.11 4.28
C SER A 457 -6.02 -3.54 3.42
N GLY A 458 -4.77 -3.80 3.84
CA GLY A 458 -3.55 -3.26 3.22
C GLY A 458 -3.37 -3.69 1.76
N MET A 459 -2.72 -2.87 0.92
CA MET A 459 -2.86 -2.90 -0.56
C MET A 459 -1.63 -3.37 -1.38
N SER A 460 -1.85 -4.31 -2.33
CA SER A 460 -0.88 -4.86 -3.31
C SER A 460 -0.79 -4.09 -4.62
N CYS A 461 0.43 -3.90 -5.14
CA CYS A 461 0.68 -3.22 -6.42
C CYS A 461 1.83 -3.80 -7.25
N CYS A 462 2.22 -5.08 -7.14
CA CYS A 462 3.27 -5.66 -8.01
C CYS A 462 3.21 -7.20 -8.15
N THR A 463 2.30 -7.75 -8.95
CA THR A 463 2.54 -9.02 -9.69
C THR A 463 1.76 -9.01 -11.01
N GLY A 464 2.45 -8.64 -12.08
CA GLY A 464 2.00 -8.94 -13.44
C GLY A 464 2.53 -10.31 -13.83
N GLY A 465 1.63 -11.24 -14.13
CA GLY A 465 1.96 -12.59 -14.59
C GLY A 465 0.81 -13.53 -14.28
N ALA A 466 0.10 -13.95 -15.33
CA ALA A 466 -0.94 -14.96 -15.25
C ALA A 466 -0.40 -16.24 -14.60
N GLY A 467 -0.82 -16.44 -13.36
CA GLY A 467 -0.86 -17.73 -12.70
C GLY A 467 -2.13 -17.66 -11.86
N ALA A 468 -3.12 -18.46 -12.19
CA ALA A 468 -4.33 -18.61 -11.39
C ALA A 468 -3.92 -19.15 -10.01
N SER A 469 -3.55 -18.25 -9.09
CA SER A 469 -3.57 -18.53 -7.67
C SER A 469 -4.98 -18.22 -7.23
N SER A 470 -5.84 -19.23 -7.33
CA SER A 470 -7.14 -19.28 -6.66
C SER A 470 -6.96 -18.78 -5.23
N THR A 471 -7.36 -17.55 -4.96
CA THR A 471 -7.71 -17.14 -3.61
C THR A 471 -8.97 -17.93 -3.32
N ALA A 472 -8.81 -19.07 -2.66
CA ALA A 472 -9.94 -19.79 -2.11
C ALA A 472 -10.71 -18.77 -1.25
N PRO A 473 -12.03 -18.63 -1.41
CA PRO A 473 -12.83 -17.89 -0.43
C PRO A 473 -12.46 -18.41 0.95
N GLN A 474 -12.24 -17.52 1.92
CA GLN A 474 -12.05 -17.89 3.31
C GLN A 474 -13.19 -18.86 3.65
N ALA A 475 -12.86 -20.14 3.81
CA ALA A 475 -13.87 -21.17 4.01
C ALA A 475 -14.70 -20.73 5.22
N THR A 476 -16.02 -20.71 5.10
CA THR A 476 -16.89 -20.46 6.24
C THR A 476 -16.55 -21.49 7.32
N SER A 477 -16.37 -21.04 8.57
CA SER A 477 -16.16 -21.93 9.72
C SER A 477 -17.19 -23.06 9.70
N ILE A 478 -16.75 -24.30 9.94
CA ILE A 478 -17.64 -25.46 9.99
C ILE A 478 -18.60 -25.39 11.19
N TYR A 479 -18.30 -24.49 12.13
CA TYR A 479 -19.09 -24.20 13.33
C TYR A 479 -19.95 -22.93 13.20
N GLY A 480 -19.83 -22.19 12.10
CA GLY A 480 -20.50 -20.90 11.93
C GLY A 480 -19.85 -19.77 12.72
N ASN A 481 -20.56 -18.64 12.85
CA ASN A 481 -19.98 -17.41 13.42
C ASN A 481 -20.15 -17.29 14.95
N ASP A 482 -20.76 -18.28 15.60
CA ASP A 482 -21.12 -18.23 17.01
C ASP A 482 -21.07 -19.64 17.62
N LEU A 483 -19.96 -19.94 18.30
CA LEU A 483 -19.73 -21.25 18.93
C LEU A 483 -20.74 -21.55 20.05
N SER A 484 -21.35 -20.54 20.69
CA SER A 484 -22.32 -20.74 21.75
C SER A 484 -23.61 -21.40 21.25
N LYS A 485 -23.87 -21.32 19.94
CA LYS A 485 -25.03 -21.96 19.27
C LYS A 485 -24.74 -23.39 18.81
N VAL A 486 -23.49 -23.83 18.85
CA VAL A 486 -23.11 -25.19 18.42
C VAL A 486 -23.32 -26.17 19.57
N PRO A 487 -23.95 -27.34 19.34
CA PRO A 487 -24.10 -28.38 20.36
C PRO A 487 -22.76 -28.88 20.94
N THR A 488 -22.73 -29.18 22.24
CA THR A 488 -21.50 -29.57 22.96
C THR A 488 -20.92 -30.89 22.47
N ASP A 489 -21.77 -31.84 22.11
CA ASP A 489 -21.43 -33.15 21.55
C ASP A 489 -20.75 -33.07 20.18
N ARG A 490 -20.98 -31.98 19.44
CA ARG A 490 -20.29 -31.68 18.17
C ARG A 490 -18.92 -31.04 18.39
N LEU A 491 -18.80 -30.17 19.39
CA LEU A 491 -17.56 -29.46 19.72
C LEU A 491 -16.58 -30.33 20.50
N ILE A 492 -17.10 -31.23 21.35
CA ILE A 492 -16.32 -31.96 22.34
C ILE A 492 -16.69 -33.44 22.30
N GLN A 493 -15.70 -34.30 22.07
CA GLN A 493 -15.89 -35.76 22.05
C GLN A 493 -14.95 -36.47 23.02
N LYS A 494 -15.45 -37.50 23.70
CA LYS A 494 -14.63 -38.39 24.53
C LYS A 494 -13.95 -39.45 23.66
N ALA A 495 -12.73 -39.83 24.01
CA ALA A 495 -12.11 -41.01 23.43
C ALA A 495 -12.87 -42.29 23.80
N ASN A 496 -12.80 -43.27 22.92
CA ASN A 496 -13.35 -44.61 23.16
C ASN A 496 -12.23 -45.52 23.68
N ILE A 497 -12.40 -46.04 24.89
CA ILE A 497 -11.44 -46.95 25.51
C ILE A 497 -11.76 -48.38 25.08
N SER A 498 -10.78 -49.07 24.49
CA SER A 498 -10.88 -50.47 24.12
C SER A 498 -9.62 -51.20 24.58
N GLY A 499 -9.74 -51.98 25.67
CA GLY A 499 -8.60 -52.67 26.26
C GLY A 499 -7.62 -51.69 26.94
N SER A 500 -6.36 -51.72 26.53
CA SER A 500 -5.29 -50.86 27.08
C SER A 500 -5.05 -49.56 26.28
N THR A 501 -5.84 -49.31 25.25
CA THR A 501 -5.70 -48.13 24.39
C THR A 501 -7.01 -47.33 24.34
N GLN A 502 -6.88 -46.02 24.15
CA GLN A 502 -7.99 -45.12 23.88
C GLN A 502 -7.84 -44.53 22.48
N THR A 503 -8.93 -44.57 21.72
CA THR A 503 -8.94 -44.10 20.32
C THR A 503 -9.87 -42.91 20.19
N LEU A 504 -9.45 -41.93 19.40
CA LEU A 504 -10.26 -40.80 19.02
C LEU A 504 -10.06 -40.45 17.55
N ASN A 505 -11.11 -39.92 16.95
CA ASN A 505 -11.13 -39.51 15.54
C ASN A 505 -11.34 -38.01 15.47
N ILE A 506 -10.52 -37.32 14.70
CA ILE A 506 -10.68 -35.90 14.40
C ILE A 506 -10.67 -35.75 12.88
N LYS A 507 -11.64 -34.98 12.36
CA LYS A 507 -11.72 -34.67 10.93
C LYS A 507 -11.33 -33.22 10.69
N GLY A 508 -10.35 -33.00 9.84
CA GLY A 508 -9.97 -31.68 9.35
C GLY A 508 -10.81 -31.28 8.15
N THR A 509 -11.47 -30.12 8.23
CA THR A 509 -12.22 -29.53 7.11
C THR A 509 -11.92 -28.04 7.03
N GLY A 510 -11.39 -27.59 5.88
CA GLY A 510 -10.86 -26.23 5.77
C GLY A 510 -9.72 -26.04 6.76
N TYR A 511 -9.80 -25.02 7.63
CA TYR A 511 -8.78 -24.73 8.64
C TYR A 511 -9.13 -25.22 10.06
N GLU A 512 -10.25 -25.92 10.24
CA GLU A 512 -10.77 -26.33 11.56
C GLU A 512 -10.83 -27.86 11.70
N PHE A 513 -10.80 -28.31 12.95
CA PHE A 513 -10.97 -29.71 13.34
C PHE A 513 -12.35 -29.95 13.95
N GLU A 514 -12.96 -31.09 13.62
CA GLU A 514 -14.21 -31.59 14.19
C GLU A 514 -14.00 -32.99 14.78
N PRO A 515 -14.19 -33.18 16.11
CA PRO A 515 -14.52 -32.17 17.12
C PRO A 515 -13.35 -31.19 17.40
N LEU A 516 -13.66 -30.03 17.98
CA LEU A 516 -12.68 -28.99 18.32
C LEU A 516 -11.85 -29.35 19.56
N VAL A 517 -12.49 -30.02 20.52
CA VAL A 517 -11.86 -30.51 21.75
C VAL A 517 -12.08 -32.01 21.86
N VAL A 518 -11.03 -32.72 22.24
CA VAL A 518 -11.11 -34.15 22.56
C VAL A 518 -10.74 -34.38 24.00
N VAL A 519 -11.47 -35.28 24.65
CA VAL A 519 -11.27 -35.62 26.06
C VAL A 519 -10.68 -37.02 26.17
N ILE A 520 -9.56 -37.15 26.86
CA ILE A 520 -8.85 -38.42 27.07
C ILE A 520 -8.59 -38.69 28.56
N GLU A 521 -8.34 -39.95 28.91
CA GLU A 521 -7.95 -40.37 30.26
C GLU A 521 -6.43 -40.38 30.40
N LYS A 522 -5.90 -39.88 31.53
CA LYS A 522 -4.47 -39.91 31.79
C LYS A 522 -3.95 -41.36 31.93
N GLY A 523 -2.70 -41.59 31.55
CA GLY A 523 -2.01 -42.87 31.76
C GLY A 523 -2.38 -43.99 30.78
N ILE A 524 -3.35 -43.78 29.89
CA ILE A 524 -3.74 -44.72 28.82
C ILE A 524 -3.08 -44.31 27.50
N GLU A 525 -2.59 -45.29 26.74
CA GLU A 525 -2.01 -45.05 25.42
C GLU A 525 -3.08 -44.57 24.43
N THR A 526 -2.83 -43.42 23.82
CA THR A 526 -3.79 -42.69 22.99
C THR A 526 -3.44 -42.87 21.52
N ASN A 527 -4.38 -43.39 20.73
CA ASN A 527 -4.29 -43.42 19.29
C ASN A 527 -5.24 -42.37 18.69
N LEU A 528 -4.65 -41.26 18.23
CA LEU A 528 -5.37 -40.17 17.59
C LEU A 528 -5.35 -40.36 16.07
N VAL A 529 -6.54 -40.61 15.51
CA VAL A 529 -6.77 -40.76 14.07
C VAL A 529 -7.24 -39.42 13.52
N ILE A 530 -6.48 -38.86 12.57
CA ILE A 530 -6.73 -37.53 12.01
C ILE A 530 -6.99 -37.67 10.51
N ASP A 531 -8.21 -37.35 10.07
CA ASP A 531 -8.55 -37.29 8.64
C ASP A 531 -8.23 -35.88 8.10
N LEU A 532 -7.17 -35.76 7.30
CA LEU A 532 -6.71 -34.52 6.70
C LEU A 532 -7.05 -34.39 5.20
N ASN A 533 -7.95 -35.24 4.68
CA ASN A 533 -8.29 -35.21 3.24
C ASN A 533 -8.87 -33.86 2.79
N ASN A 534 -9.66 -33.22 3.64
CA ASN A 534 -10.31 -31.92 3.38
C ASN A 534 -9.72 -30.77 4.20
N PHE A 535 -8.56 -30.96 4.83
CA PHE A 535 -7.90 -29.93 5.62
C PHE A 535 -6.98 -29.07 4.73
N ASP A 536 -6.97 -27.76 4.98
CA ASP A 536 -6.20 -26.77 4.24
C ASP A 536 -4.74 -26.79 4.69
N ASN A 537 -3.83 -26.91 3.72
CA ASN A 537 -2.38 -26.96 3.95
C ASN A 537 -1.96 -27.99 5.04
N PRO A 538 -2.30 -29.29 4.86
CA PRO A 538 -2.03 -30.31 5.88
C PRO A 538 -0.54 -30.65 6.00
N ASN A 539 0.27 -30.35 4.98
CA ASN A 539 1.71 -30.61 4.92
C ASN A 539 2.53 -29.69 5.84
N SER A 540 2.37 -29.84 7.16
CA SER A 540 3.09 -29.08 8.19
C SER A 540 3.30 -29.90 9.46
N GLU A 541 4.22 -29.47 10.33
CA GLU A 541 4.37 -30.06 11.66
C GLU A 541 3.24 -29.60 12.59
N PHE A 542 2.63 -30.56 13.28
CA PHE A 542 1.69 -30.35 14.36
C PHE A 542 2.35 -30.75 15.67
N ILE A 543 2.22 -29.91 16.69
CA ILE A 543 2.87 -30.12 17.98
C ILE A 543 1.79 -30.18 19.06
N ILE A 544 1.86 -31.19 19.92
CA ILE A 544 1.03 -31.32 21.10
C ILE A 544 1.81 -30.74 22.28
N VAL A 545 1.29 -29.66 22.88
CA VAL A 545 1.94 -28.95 23.98
C VAL A 545 1.01 -28.84 25.19
N ASN A 546 1.57 -28.84 26.39
CA ASN A 546 0.81 -28.50 27.60
C ASN A 546 0.45 -26.99 27.57
N SER A 547 -0.81 -26.65 27.82
CA SER A 547 -1.29 -25.25 27.76
C SER A 547 -0.59 -24.32 28.76
N ASN A 548 -0.24 -24.83 29.96
CA ASN A 548 0.35 -24.05 31.03
C ASN A 548 1.88 -23.97 30.93
N SER A 549 2.55 -25.13 30.81
CA SER A 549 4.03 -25.18 30.79
C SER A 549 4.64 -24.94 29.40
N ARG A 550 3.83 -25.02 28.33
CA ARG A 550 4.26 -25.06 26.92
C ARG A 550 5.25 -26.18 26.60
N GLU A 551 5.34 -27.18 27.47
CA GLU A 551 6.19 -28.36 27.26
C GLU A 551 5.63 -29.21 26.12
N LYS A 552 6.51 -29.57 25.16
CA LYS A 552 6.17 -30.43 24.03
C LYS A 552 6.01 -31.87 24.51
N VAL A 553 4.84 -32.44 24.29
CA VAL A 553 4.50 -33.83 24.65
C VAL A 553 4.73 -34.75 23.46
N SER A 554 4.28 -34.35 22.27
CA SER A 554 4.42 -35.13 21.04
C SER A 554 4.35 -34.20 19.82
N SER A 555 4.68 -34.72 18.65
CA SER A 555 4.50 -34.04 17.37
C SER A 555 4.29 -35.05 16.25
N PHE A 556 3.62 -34.61 15.20
CA PHE A 556 3.43 -35.39 13.99
C PHE A 556 3.49 -34.48 12.76
N THR A 557 3.88 -35.04 11.62
CA THR A 557 3.81 -34.35 10.33
C THR A 557 2.46 -34.66 9.70
N GLY A 558 1.69 -33.63 9.38
CA GLY A 558 0.46 -33.81 8.64
C GLY A 558 0.74 -34.08 7.15
N GLU A 559 -0.04 -34.96 6.55
CA GLU A 559 -0.06 -35.22 5.11
C GLU A 559 -1.52 -35.42 4.69
N LYS A 560 -1.84 -35.19 3.40
CA LYS A 560 -3.18 -35.50 2.88
C LYS A 560 -3.47 -36.99 3.02
N GLY A 561 -4.46 -37.33 3.83
CA GLY A 561 -4.84 -38.71 4.12
C GLY A 561 -5.23 -38.87 5.57
N ILE A 562 -5.21 -40.12 6.04
CA ILE A 562 -5.44 -40.46 7.45
C ILE A 562 -4.08 -40.56 8.15
N VAL A 563 -3.86 -39.72 9.15
CA VAL A 563 -2.66 -39.72 10.00
C VAL A 563 -3.00 -40.35 11.34
N ASN A 564 -2.21 -41.31 11.79
CA ASN A 564 -2.36 -41.93 13.10
C ASN A 564 -1.21 -41.49 14.01
N VAL A 565 -1.55 -40.95 15.18
CA VAL A 565 -0.59 -40.41 16.14
C VAL A 565 -0.76 -41.14 17.47
N GLN A 566 0.30 -41.82 17.90
CA GLN A 566 0.32 -42.52 19.18
C GLN A 566 1.10 -41.71 20.21
N PHE A 567 0.51 -41.49 21.38
CA PHE A 567 1.15 -40.79 22.49
C PHE A 567 0.50 -41.18 23.82
N LYS A 568 1.19 -40.90 24.93
CA LYS A 568 0.69 -41.14 26.28
C LYS A 568 0.91 -39.90 27.15
N ILE A 569 -0.11 -39.51 27.90
CA ILE A 569 -0.06 -38.35 28.80
C ILE A 569 -0.40 -38.81 30.22
N ASP A 570 0.54 -38.68 31.15
CA ASP A 570 0.35 -39.14 32.53
C ASP A 570 -0.21 -38.07 33.48
N LYS A 571 -0.20 -36.79 33.04
CA LYS A 571 -0.67 -35.66 33.84
C LYS A 571 -2.00 -35.13 33.30
N ALA A 572 -3.02 -35.11 34.17
CA ALA A 572 -4.28 -34.42 33.88
C ALA A 572 -4.05 -32.92 33.64
N GLY A 573 -4.85 -32.34 32.76
CA GLY A 573 -4.74 -30.93 32.37
C GLY A 573 -5.09 -30.70 30.91
N THR A 574 -4.97 -29.45 30.48
CA THR A 574 -5.31 -29.03 29.12
C THR A 574 -4.06 -28.98 28.26
N TYR A 575 -4.15 -29.59 27.08
CA TYR A 575 -3.11 -29.65 26.06
C TYR A 575 -3.67 -29.09 24.75
N LEU A 576 -2.79 -28.59 23.91
CA LEU A 576 -3.16 -27.92 22.66
C LEU A 576 -2.43 -28.60 21.50
N ILE A 577 -3.16 -28.83 20.41
CA ILE A 577 -2.57 -29.17 19.12
C ILE A 577 -2.30 -27.85 18.41
N VAL A 578 -1.04 -27.57 18.10
CA VAL A 578 -0.57 -26.31 17.54
C VAL A 578 0.03 -26.57 16.16
N LYS A 579 -0.37 -25.75 15.19
CA LYS A 579 0.15 -25.71 13.82
C LYS A 579 0.55 -24.27 13.51
N ASP A 580 1.78 -24.03 13.06
CA ASP A 580 2.27 -22.69 12.70
C ASP A 580 2.06 -21.61 13.81
N ASN A 581 2.24 -22.00 15.09
CA ASN A 581 1.96 -21.20 16.28
C ASN A 581 0.48 -20.79 16.50
N VAL A 582 -0.46 -21.45 15.81
CA VAL A 582 -1.91 -21.31 16.00
C VAL A 582 -2.47 -22.60 16.61
N THR A 583 -3.33 -22.46 17.62
CA THR A 583 -4.05 -23.60 18.20
C THR A 583 -5.15 -24.04 17.24
N VAL A 584 -5.13 -25.32 16.86
CA VAL A 584 -6.07 -25.89 15.90
C VAL A 584 -7.05 -26.87 16.55
N ALA A 585 -6.70 -27.46 17.70
CA ALA A 585 -7.59 -28.28 18.50
C ALA A 585 -7.14 -28.31 19.97
N GLY A 586 -8.08 -28.57 20.88
CA GLY A 586 -7.83 -28.79 22.30
C GLY A 586 -7.84 -30.28 22.68
N LEU A 587 -7.02 -30.66 23.64
CA LEU A 587 -6.97 -31.99 24.23
C LEU A 587 -7.08 -31.86 25.75
N GLU A 588 -8.22 -32.24 26.31
CA GLU A 588 -8.45 -32.24 27.75
C GLU A 588 -8.14 -33.63 28.33
N VAL A 589 -7.15 -33.69 29.22
CA VAL A 589 -6.72 -34.94 29.87
C VAL A 589 -7.30 -34.97 31.27
N THR A 590 -8.09 -36.00 31.55
CA THR A 590 -8.89 -36.13 32.77
C THR A 590 -8.47 -37.36 33.58
N ASP A 591 -8.88 -37.40 34.85
CA ASP A 591 -8.64 -38.56 35.71
C ASP A 591 -9.54 -39.75 35.35
N SER A 592 -10.75 -39.50 34.85
CA SER A 592 -11.63 -40.54 34.33
C SER A 592 -12.63 -40.01 33.28
N LEU A 593 -12.74 -40.71 32.15
CA LEU A 593 -13.73 -40.37 31.12
C LEU A 593 -15.17 -40.63 31.55
N LYS A 594 -15.40 -41.53 32.51
CA LYS A 594 -16.74 -41.87 33.01
C LYS A 594 -17.37 -40.71 33.81
N THR A 595 -16.57 -40.02 34.61
CA THR A 595 -17.03 -38.95 35.50
C THR A 595 -16.94 -37.56 34.87
N THR A 596 -16.21 -37.41 33.77
CA THR A 596 -16.04 -36.12 33.11
C THR A 596 -17.34 -35.63 32.47
N ASN A 597 -17.80 -34.44 32.87
CA ASN A 597 -18.94 -33.76 32.26
C ASN A 597 -18.46 -32.87 31.09
N LEU A 598 -19.05 -33.06 29.92
CA LEU A 598 -18.65 -32.31 28.71
C LEU A 598 -19.03 -30.83 28.76
N GLU A 599 -20.10 -30.47 29.48
CA GLU A 599 -20.50 -29.06 29.66
C GLU A 599 -19.48 -28.29 30.50
N ASP A 600 -18.88 -28.94 31.51
CA ASP A 600 -17.84 -28.32 32.32
C ASP A 600 -16.56 -28.12 31.50
N VAL A 601 -16.22 -29.07 30.62
CA VAL A 601 -15.11 -28.94 29.68
C VAL A 601 -15.36 -27.81 28.68
N ARG A 602 -16.59 -27.70 28.15
CA ARG A 602 -17.00 -26.60 27.26
C ARG A 602 -16.85 -25.25 27.94
N LYS A 603 -17.41 -25.11 29.14
CA LYS A 603 -17.33 -23.87 29.92
C LYS A 603 -15.88 -23.48 30.22
N LYS A 604 -15.00 -24.46 30.43
CA LYS A 604 -13.58 -24.24 30.72
C LYS A 604 -12.76 -23.83 29.49
N LEU A 605 -13.05 -24.38 28.31
CA LEU A 605 -12.15 -24.29 27.14
C LEU A 605 -12.71 -23.52 25.95
N ILE A 606 -14.03 -23.30 25.92
CA ILE A 606 -14.72 -22.66 24.79
C ILE A 606 -15.42 -21.37 25.25
N ASP A 607 -16.13 -21.41 26.38
CA ASP A 607 -16.92 -20.26 26.86
C ASP A 607 -16.22 -19.40 27.92
N GLY A 608 -15.07 -19.84 28.43
CA GLY A 608 -14.25 -19.17 29.46
C GLY A 608 -12.97 -18.61 28.90
#